data_AF-A0A9D1NBQ2-F1
#
_entry.id   AF-A0A9D1NBQ2-F1
#
_cell.length_a   1.000
_cell.length_b   1.000
_cell.length_c   1.000
_cell.angle_alpha   90.00
_cell.angle_beta   90.00
_cell.angle_gamma   90.00
#
_symmetry.space_group_name_H-M   'P 1'
#
loop_
_entity.id
_entity.type
_entity.pdbx_description
1 polymer ?
#
loop_
_entity_poly.entity_id
_entity_poly.type
_entity_poly.pdbx_seq_one_letter_code
_entity_poly.pdbx_strand_id
1 'polypeptide(L)' 'MDLPYINAEIKKRLSQAIRTSGMTTREIARKTGVSPEMITQYCTTDKLPKLDTFVLLCRAVDVTPDEILCFPLPEKKQP' A
#
# COMPACT_ATOMS: atom_id res chain seq x y z
N MET A 1 6.40 -13.29 -16.01
CA MET A 1 5.73 -12.13 -15.39
C MET A 1 6.79 -11.07 -15.25
N ASP A 2 6.72 -10.02 -16.05
CA ASP A 2 7.78 -9.01 -16.14
C ASP A 2 7.66 -7.97 -15.02
N LEU A 3 8.80 -7.41 -14.58
CA LEU A 3 8.90 -6.40 -13.52
C LEU A 3 7.89 -5.23 -13.65
N PRO A 4 7.63 -4.64 -14.85
CA PRO A 4 6.62 -3.59 -14.98
C PRO A 4 5.19 -4.03 -14.62
N TYR A 5 4.84 -5.30 -14.86
CA TYR A 5 3.51 -5.82 -14.51
C TYR A 5 3.36 -5.96 -12.99
N ILE A 6 4.39 -6.47 -12.31
CA ILE A 6 4.40 -6.63 -10.85
C ILE A 6 4.20 -5.28 -10.16
N ASN A 7 4.91 -4.24 -10.59
CA ASN A 7 4.78 -2.90 -10.04
C ASN A 7 3.38 -2.30 -10.25
N ALA A 8 2.76 -2.55 -11.42
CA ALA A 8 1.42 -2.08 -11.72
C ALA A 8 0.36 -2.72 -10.81
N GLU A 9 0.48 -4.02 -10.51
CA GLU A 9 -0.45 -4.70 -9.62
C GLU A 9 -0.25 -4.27 -8.15
N ILE A 10 1.00 -4.15 -7.67
CA ILE A 10 1.30 -3.62 -6.33
C ILE A 10 0.69 -2.24 -6.16
N LYS A 11 0.87 -1.36 -7.15
CA LYS A 11 0.30 -0.01 -7.16
C LYS A 11 -1.22 -0.04 -7.08
N LYS A 12 -1.87 -0.89 -7.88
CA LYS A 12 -3.32 -1.03 -7.91
C LYS A 12 -3.85 -1.44 -6.53
N ARG A 13 -3.26 -2.46 -5.91
CA ARG A 13 -3.66 -2.94 -4.57
C ARG A 13 -3.44 -1.90 -3.48
N LEU A 14 -2.28 -1.24 -3.49
CA LEU A 14 -2.00 -0.16 -2.54
C LEU A 14 -3.01 0.99 -2.65
N SER A 15 -3.28 1.43 -3.89
CA SER A 15 -4.25 2.50 -4.16
C SER A 15 -5.67 2.10 -3.73
N GLN A 16 -6.06 0.85 -3.96
CA GLN A 16 -7.33 0.32 -3.48
C GLN A 16 -7.40 0.32 -1.95
N ALA A 17 -6.41 -0.23 -1.26
CA ALA A 17 -6.36 -0.26 0.20
C ALA A 17 -6.46 1.14 0.81
N ILE A 18 -5.75 2.12 0.25
CA ILE A 18 -5.85 3.53 0.69
C ILE A 18 -7.28 4.06 0.50
N ARG A 19 -7.89 3.85 -0.67
CA ARG A 19 -9.24 4.36 -0.99
C ARG A 19 -10.35 3.70 -0.17
N THR A 20 -10.19 2.41 0.17
CA THR A 20 -11.20 1.64 0.92
C THR A 20 -11.00 1.69 2.43
N SER A 21 -9.91 2.30 2.91
CA SER A 21 -9.60 2.43 4.34
C SER A 21 -10.60 3.26 5.15
N GLY A 22 -11.46 4.03 4.48
CA GLY A 22 -12.35 5.00 5.13
C GLY A 22 -11.63 6.24 5.68
N MET A 23 -10.32 6.35 5.49
CA MET A 23 -9.50 7.46 5.99
C MET A 23 -9.29 8.55 4.92
N THR A 24 -9.19 9.80 5.36
CA THR A 24 -8.75 10.90 4.50
C THR A 24 -7.24 10.88 4.27
N THR A 25 -6.78 11.50 3.18
CA THR A 25 -5.35 11.64 2.88
C THR A 25 -4.57 12.34 3.99
N ARG A 26 -5.20 13.29 4.71
CA ARG A 26 -4.58 14.00 5.84
C ARG A 26 -4.38 13.10 7.06
N GLU A 27 -5.32 12.20 7.34
CA GLU A 27 -5.19 11.26 8.45
C GLU A 27 -4.10 10.21 8.17
N ILE A 28 -4.04 9.69 6.94
CA ILE A 28 -3.00 8.75 6.52
C ILE A 28 -1.61 9.44 6.56
N ALA A 29 -1.52 10.66 6.06
CA ALA A 29 -0.31 11.48 6.12
C ALA A 29 0.18 11.64 7.57
N ARG A 30 -0.73 11.94 8.52
CA ARG A 30 -0.40 12.07 9.94
C ARG A 30 0.12 10.75 10.54
N LYS A 31 -0.48 9.61 10.19
CA LYS A 31 -0.05 8.29 10.69
C LYS A 31 1.29 7.84 10.11
N THR A 32 1.59 8.21 8.87
CA THR A 32 2.78 7.72 8.13
C THR A 32 3.94 8.71 8.12
N GLY A 33 3.72 9.96 8.53
CA GLY A 33 4.74 11.00 8.55
C GLY A 33 5.11 11.57 7.17
N VAL A 34 4.35 11.22 6.11
CA VAL A 34 4.53 11.78 4.77
C VAL A 34 3.53 12.90 4.50
N SER A 35 3.75 13.68 3.44
CA SER A 35 2.82 14.75 3.08
C SER A 35 1.50 14.19 2.51
N PRO A 36 0.37 14.88 2.67
CA PRO A 36 -0.89 14.51 2.01
C PRO A 36 -0.75 14.42 0.48
N GLU A 37 0.13 15.23 -0.11
CA GLU A 37 0.44 15.17 -1.54
C GLU A 37 1.10 13.84 -1.93
N MET A 38 2.03 13.33 -1.12
CA MET A 38 2.63 12.02 -1.37
C MET A 38 1.57 10.91 -1.33
N ILE A 39 0.62 10.97 -0.40
CA ILE A 39 -0.50 10.01 -0.35
C ILE A 39 -1.33 10.05 -1.64
N THR A 40 -1.65 11.25 -2.11
CA THR A 40 -2.35 11.44 -3.40
C THR A 40 -1.54 10.87 -4.56
N GLN A 41 -0.23 11.15 -4.62
CA GLN A 41 0.65 10.65 -5.68
C GLN A 41 0.69 9.11 -5.73
N TYR A 42 0.70 8.42 -4.59
CA TYR A 42 0.60 6.95 -4.56
C TYR A 42 -0.69 6.42 -5.16
N CYS A 43 -1.76 7.23 -5.18
CA CYS A 43 -3.06 6.85 -5.71
C CYS A 43 -3.25 7.24 -7.19
N THR A 44 -2.58 8.28 -7.67
CA THR A 44 -2.85 8.90 -8.98
C THR A 44 -1.69 8.83 -9.98
N THR A 45 -0.46 8.57 -9.54
CA THR A 45 0.76 8.55 -10.37
C THR A 45 1.45 7.19 -10.29
N ASP A 46 2.44 6.90 -11.13
CA ASP A 46 3.27 5.67 -11.06
C ASP A 46 4.31 5.66 -9.93
N LYS A 47 4.25 6.64 -9.03
CA LYS A 47 5.14 6.71 -7.87
C LYS A 47 4.77 5.63 -6.85
N LEU A 48 5.75 4.81 -6.48
CA LEU A 48 5.65 3.88 -5.37
C LEU A 48 6.30 4.46 -4.10
N PRO A 49 5.81 4.10 -2.90
CA PRO A 49 6.48 4.43 -1.65
C PRO A 49 7.81 3.70 -1.51
N LYS A 50 8.73 4.28 -0.73
CA LYS A 50 9.90 3.53 -0.21
C LYS A 50 9.42 2.44 0.73
N LEU A 51 10.25 1.43 0.99
CA LEU A 51 9.89 0.28 1.83
C LEU A 51 9.41 0.70 3.23
N ASP A 52 10.10 1.63 3.89
CA ASP A 52 9.69 2.13 5.22
C ASP A 52 8.30 2.79 5.17
N THR A 53 8.08 3.66 4.18
CA THR A 53 6.79 4.32 3.97
C THR A 53 5.69 3.32 3.63
N PHE A 54 6.01 2.29 2.85
CA PHE A 54 5.09 1.21 2.49
C PHE A 54 4.61 0.45 3.74
N VAL A 55 5.53 0.07 4.63
CA VAL A 55 5.18 -0.61 5.90
C VAL A 55 4.31 0.29 6.77
N LEU A 56 4.61 1.59 6.84
CA LEU A 56 3.79 2.56 7.58
C LEU A 56 2.39 2.72 6.95
N LEU A 57 2.29 2.75 5.62
CA LEU A 57 1.01 2.79 4.92
C LEU A 57 0.16 1.57 5.23
N CYS A 58 0.74 0.37 5.15
CA CYS A 58 0.06 -0.88 5.48
C CYS A 58 -0.53 -0.84 6.90
N ARG A 59 0.28 -0.42 7.87
CA ARG A 59 -0.18 -0.22 9.26
C ARG A 59 -1.25 0.86 9.40
N ALA A 60 -1.17 1.94 8.62
CA ALA A 60 -2.10 3.06 8.72
C ALA A 60 -3.51 2.69 8.25
N VAL A 61 -3.60 1.87 7.19
CA VAL A 61 -4.84 1.44 6.54
C VAL A 61 -5.29 0.02 6.88
N ASP A 62 -4.64 -0.60 7.88
CA ASP A 62 -4.97 -1.91 8.44
C ASP A 62 -4.95 -3.06 7.41
N VAL A 63 -3.87 -3.13 6.61
CA VAL A 63 -3.63 -4.23 5.66
C VAL A 63 -2.24 -4.84 5.88
N THR A 64 -2.06 -6.10 5.49
CA THR A 64 -0.74 -6.73 5.55
C THR A 64 0.10 -6.40 4.30
N PRO A 65 1.43 -6.40 4.39
CA PRO A 65 2.30 -6.25 3.22
C PRO A 65 2.06 -7.31 2.13
N ASP A 66 1.76 -8.55 2.50
CA ASP A 66 1.52 -9.66 1.58
C ASP A 66 0.25 -9.47 0.74
N GLU A 67 -0.81 -8.90 1.32
CA GLU A 67 -2.02 -8.52 0.58
C GLU A 67 -1.70 -7.57 -0.57
N ILE A 68 -0.70 -6.70 -0.41
CA ILE A 68 -0.31 -5.71 -1.42
C ILE A 68 0.78 -6.22 -2.38
N LEU A 69 1.76 -6.98 -1.89
CA LEU A 69 2.94 -7.42 -2.66
C LEU A 69 2.67 -8.62 -3.59
N CYS A 70 1.42 -9.04 -3.75
CA CYS A 70 1.01 -10.18 -4.58
C CYS A 70 1.67 -11.51 -4.18
N PHE A 71 2.06 -11.66 -2.92
CA PHE A 71 2.44 -12.96 -2.39
C PHE A 71 1.18 -13.66 -1.91
N PRO A 72 0.74 -14.77 -2.53
CA PRO A 72 -0.13 -15.68 -1.81
C PRO A 72 0.66 -16.14 -0.59
N LEU A 73 0.20 -15.79 0.61
CA LEU A 73 0.73 -16.44 1.80
C LEU A 73 0.52 -17.95 1.59
N PRO A 74 1.54 -18.80 1.83
CA PRO A 74 1.25 -20.21 1.99
C PRO A 74 0.20 -20.31 3.09
N GLU A 75 -0.86 -21.06 2.82
CA GLU A 75 -1.91 -21.31 3.81
C GLU A 75 -1.23 -21.64 5.13
N LYS A 76 -1.55 -20.88 6.19
CA LYS A 76 -1.06 -21.22 7.52
C LYS A 76 -1.56 -22.63 7.79
N LYS A 77 -0.67 -23.63 7.74
CA LYS A 77 -0.94 -24.91 8.37
C LYS A 77 -1.06 -24.60 9.85
N GLN A 78 -2.30 -24.45 10.30
CA GLN A 78 -2.61 -24.48 11.72
C GLN A 78 -2.13 -25.85 12.24
N PRO A 79 -1.48 -25.90 13.41
CA PRO A 79 -1.00 -27.14 14.01
C PRO A 79 -2.14 -28.13 14.26
#